data_AF-A0A2P2HYM6-F1
#
_entry.id   AF-A0A2P2HYM6-F1
#
_cell.length_a   1.000
_cell.length_b   1.000
_cell.length_c   1.000
_cell.angle_alpha   90.00
_cell.angle_beta   90.00
_cell.angle_gamma   90.00
#
_symmetry.space_group_name_H-M   'P 1'
#
loop_
_entity.id
_entity.type
_entity.pdbx_description
1 polymer ?
#
loop_
_entity_poly.entity_id
_entity_poly.type
_entity_poly.pdbx_seq_one_letter_code
_entity_poly.pdbx_strand_id
1 'polypeptide(L)'
;QEGSSEAQVCMFIIQLLLLRPLEFRNRVKEFVTDNMPDHWNHNNWYEQHMAFHRKFAEKFSPESLVGGGGGGQGSHHQTLPIYFTNVCLRFLPVLDIIIHRFLEVHQVHKRLEMVLEQLGALYKFHDHPITYLYNTLHYYEGQLRESPKLKRQLVAAVVGNSIRPPGWALTEEYLAVPHEEITWKPKLSYYTALIKRLVLAFRGVNVFPRDMEWRFSEFGNSGCHALHVTCVELMALPVEPDAVANNLLDVVLKGHCDIVSAELGEWVNAVALVLTWLPENYWIVIHHKIEHLLK
;
A
#
# COMPACT_ATOMS: atom_id res chain seq x y z
N GLN A 1 28.37 -8.85 -10.34
CA GLN A 1 28.82 -7.83 -9.36
C GLN A 1 28.98 -6.44 -9.98
N GLU A 2 29.26 -6.31 -11.28
CA GLU A 2 29.46 -4.99 -11.93
C GLU A 2 28.22 -4.09 -12.03
N GLY A 3 26.99 -4.61 -12.01
CA GLY A 3 25.76 -3.79 -12.07
C GLY A 3 25.24 -3.21 -10.74
N SER A 4 25.79 -3.61 -9.59
CA SER A 4 25.27 -3.17 -8.28
C SER A 4 25.65 -1.72 -7.96
N SER A 5 26.84 -1.28 -8.37
CA SER A 5 27.32 0.08 -8.14
C SER A 5 26.56 1.10 -8.99
N GLU A 6 26.40 0.83 -10.29
CA GLU A 6 25.67 1.72 -11.20
C GLU A 6 24.18 1.84 -10.83
N ALA A 7 23.54 0.71 -10.46
CA ALA A 7 22.16 0.72 -9.98
C ALA A 7 22.01 1.57 -8.70
N GLN A 8 22.93 1.43 -7.74
CA GLN A 8 22.93 2.26 -6.53
C GLN A 8 23.10 3.75 -6.84
N VAL A 9 23.97 4.11 -7.80
CA VAL A 9 24.14 5.50 -8.24
C VAL A 9 22.86 6.01 -8.91
N CYS A 10 22.21 5.21 -9.75
CA CYS A 10 20.94 5.57 -10.38
C CYS A 10 19.84 5.84 -9.33
N MET A 11 19.65 4.94 -8.37
CA MET A 11 18.69 5.13 -7.28
C MET A 11 19.05 6.33 -6.40
N PHE A 12 20.34 6.61 -6.23
CA PHE A 12 20.78 7.82 -5.53
C PHE A 12 20.41 9.09 -6.29
N ILE A 13 20.60 9.13 -7.61
CA ILE A 13 20.20 10.28 -8.44
C ILE A 13 18.68 10.49 -8.34
N ILE A 14 17.88 9.42 -8.42
CA ILE A 14 16.43 9.49 -8.24
C ILE A 14 16.09 10.10 -6.87
N GLN A 15 16.68 9.60 -5.79
CA GLN A 15 16.48 10.15 -4.45
C GLN A 15 16.85 11.64 -4.38
N LEU A 16 17.96 12.04 -4.99
CA LEU A 16 18.38 13.44 -5.03
C LEU A 16 17.36 14.31 -5.77
N LEU A 17 16.86 13.89 -6.92
CA LEU A 17 15.86 14.63 -7.69
C LEU A 17 14.56 14.82 -6.89
N LEU A 18 14.16 13.80 -6.14
CA LEU A 18 12.92 13.81 -5.36
C LEU A 18 13.03 14.63 -4.07
N LEU A 19 14.16 14.53 -3.35
CA LEU A 19 14.25 15.02 -1.98
C LEU A 19 15.17 16.23 -1.81
N ARG A 20 16.20 16.41 -2.65
CA ARG A 20 17.16 17.51 -2.47
C ARG A 20 16.53 18.87 -2.80
N PRO A 21 15.91 19.10 -3.97
CA PRO A 21 15.12 20.30 -4.18
C PRO A 21 13.89 20.31 -3.27
N LEU A 22 13.54 21.50 -2.75
CA LEU A 22 12.32 21.68 -1.97
C LEU A 22 11.07 21.75 -2.85
N GLU A 23 11.23 22.05 -4.14
CA GLU A 23 10.12 22.35 -5.05
C GLU A 23 9.09 21.20 -5.11
N PHE A 24 9.54 19.97 -5.38
CA PHE A 24 8.63 18.83 -5.48
C PHE A 24 8.01 18.46 -4.12
N ARG A 25 8.81 18.50 -3.04
CA ARG A 25 8.30 18.23 -1.69
C ARG A 25 7.25 19.24 -1.23
N ASN A 26 7.45 20.52 -1.53
CA ASN A 26 6.48 21.57 -1.22
C ASN A 26 5.19 21.38 -2.02
N ARG A 27 5.30 21.04 -3.32
CA ARG A 27 4.14 20.70 -4.15
C ARG A 27 3.33 19.56 -3.55
N VAL A 28 3.99 18.45 -3.21
CA VAL A 28 3.32 17.28 -2.60
C VAL A 28 2.66 17.66 -1.27
N LYS A 29 3.41 18.31 -0.37
CA LYS A 29 2.90 18.70 0.95
C LYS A 29 1.65 19.56 0.84
N GLU A 30 1.68 20.60 0.01
CA GLU A 30 0.55 21.50 -0.13
C GLU A 30 -0.63 20.84 -0.85
N PHE A 31 -0.37 20.09 -1.94
CA PHE A 31 -1.41 19.36 -2.65
C PHE A 31 -2.16 18.40 -1.72
N VAL A 32 -1.42 17.62 -0.93
CA VAL A 32 -1.99 16.66 0.02
C VAL A 32 -2.79 17.33 1.13
N THR A 33 -2.33 18.49 1.61
CA THR A 33 -3.00 19.25 2.67
C THR A 33 -4.32 19.85 2.18
N ASP A 34 -4.32 20.45 1.00
CA ASP A 34 -5.41 21.30 0.54
C ASP A 34 -6.47 20.56 -0.29
N ASN A 35 -6.17 19.35 -0.77
CA ASN A 35 -7.05 18.61 -1.69
C ASN A 35 -7.49 17.26 -1.11
N MET A 36 -8.62 16.75 -1.61
CA MET A 36 -9.19 15.45 -1.24
C MET A 36 -9.34 14.54 -2.47
N PRO A 37 -9.04 13.24 -2.36
CA PRO A 37 -9.09 12.31 -3.50
C PRO A 37 -10.51 12.08 -4.06
N ASP A 38 -11.53 12.20 -3.20
CA ASP A 38 -12.92 11.90 -3.53
C ASP A 38 -13.58 13.00 -4.38
N HIS A 39 -13.05 13.28 -5.57
CA HIS A 39 -13.53 14.34 -6.46
C HIS A 39 -15.03 14.22 -6.81
N TRP A 40 -15.60 13.00 -6.77
CA TRP A 40 -17.04 12.77 -6.97
C TRP A 40 -17.91 13.31 -5.82
N ASN A 41 -17.33 13.54 -4.64
CA ASN A 41 -18.03 14.02 -3.45
C ASN A 41 -17.73 15.51 -3.15
N HIS A 42 -17.00 16.20 -4.03
CA HIS A 42 -16.58 17.59 -3.84
C HIS A 42 -17.04 18.48 -4.99
N ASN A 43 -17.80 19.53 -4.67
CA ASN A 43 -18.37 20.44 -5.67
C ASN A 43 -17.36 21.47 -6.22
N ASN A 44 -16.20 21.64 -5.57
CA ASN A 44 -15.21 22.68 -5.86
C ASN A 44 -13.83 22.14 -6.25
N TRP A 45 -13.74 20.86 -6.65
CA TRP A 45 -12.47 20.22 -7.03
C TRP A 45 -11.68 21.03 -8.07
N TYR A 46 -12.35 21.47 -9.14
CA TYR A 46 -11.70 22.22 -10.21
C TYR A 46 -11.08 23.54 -9.71
N GLU A 47 -11.76 24.26 -8.81
CA GLU A 47 -11.26 25.53 -8.27
C GLU A 47 -10.02 25.31 -7.39
N GLN A 48 -10.04 24.28 -6.54
CA GLN A 48 -8.90 23.88 -5.70
C GLN A 48 -7.72 23.44 -6.55
N HIS A 49 -7.98 22.62 -7.58
CA HIS A 49 -6.96 22.15 -8.51
C HIS A 49 -6.34 23.32 -9.30
N MET A 50 -7.14 24.29 -9.75
CA MET A 50 -6.64 25.49 -10.40
C MET A 50 -5.87 26.41 -9.44
N ALA A 51 -6.24 26.45 -8.15
CA ALA A 51 -5.47 27.18 -7.14
C ALA A 51 -4.06 26.57 -6.98
N PHE A 52 -3.96 25.23 -6.99
CA PHE A 52 -2.67 24.53 -6.99
C PHE A 52 -1.83 24.92 -8.22
N HIS A 53 -2.39 24.86 -9.43
CA HIS A 53 -1.66 25.24 -10.67
C HIS A 53 -1.27 26.72 -10.73
N ARG A 54 -2.07 27.62 -10.15
CA ARG A 54 -1.68 29.04 -10.02
C ARG A 54 -0.47 29.24 -9.13
N LYS A 55 -0.35 28.44 -8.06
CA LYS A 55 0.78 28.49 -7.13
C LYS A 55 2.01 27.74 -7.65
N PHE A 56 1.79 26.61 -8.33
CA PHE A 56 2.82 25.74 -8.86
C PHE A 56 2.63 25.51 -10.36
N ALA A 57 2.86 26.56 -11.14
CA ALA A 57 2.67 26.51 -12.58
C ALA A 57 3.55 25.46 -13.25
N GLU A 58 2.93 24.60 -14.04
CA GLU A 58 3.61 23.56 -14.82
C GLU A 58 3.86 24.05 -16.24
N LYS A 59 5.13 23.96 -16.66
CA LYS A 59 5.61 24.42 -17.95
C LYS A 59 5.85 23.23 -18.87
N PHE A 60 5.10 23.17 -19.97
CA PHE A 60 5.14 22.04 -20.92
C PHE A 60 5.80 22.40 -22.26
N SER A 61 5.89 23.68 -22.61
CA SER A 61 6.49 24.09 -23.90
C SER A 61 8.00 24.33 -23.76
N PRO A 62 8.81 23.92 -24.76
CA PRO A 62 10.24 24.21 -24.78
C PRO A 62 10.57 25.70 -24.67
N GLU A 63 9.73 26.55 -25.27
CA GLU A 63 9.86 28.02 -25.26
C GLU A 63 9.74 28.60 -23.84
N SER A 64 8.96 27.96 -22.96
CA SER A 64 8.82 28.37 -21.56
C SER A 64 10.04 28.03 -20.68
N LEU A 65 10.94 27.18 -21.19
CA LEU A 65 12.20 26.75 -20.56
C LEU A 65 13.41 27.58 -21.01
N VAL A 66 13.40 28.10 -22.24
CA VAL A 66 14.55 28.81 -22.84
C VAL A 66 14.60 30.31 -22.49
N GLY A 67 13.54 30.86 -21.89
CA GLY A 67 13.56 32.18 -21.26
C GLY A 67 13.88 33.33 -22.22
N GLY A 68 12.90 33.79 -23.00
CA GLY A 68 12.88 35.17 -23.53
C GLY A 68 14.11 35.66 -24.32
N GLY A 69 14.87 34.76 -24.97
CA GLY A 69 16.05 35.11 -25.74
C GLY A 69 15.83 35.01 -27.24
N GLY A 70 15.59 36.16 -27.89
CA GLY A 70 15.66 36.30 -29.35
C GLY A 70 14.29 36.40 -30.01
N GLY A 71 13.91 37.63 -30.39
CA GLY A 71 12.63 37.92 -30.99
C GLY A 71 12.37 37.19 -32.30
N GLY A 72 11.09 36.94 -32.57
CA GLY A 72 10.58 36.68 -33.91
C GLY A 72 10.06 35.27 -34.16
N GLN A 73 8.94 34.92 -33.52
CA GLN A 73 7.74 34.25 -34.08
C GLN A 73 7.05 33.52 -32.93
N GLY A 74 5.99 34.14 -32.39
CA GLY A 74 5.17 33.57 -31.33
C GLY A 74 4.42 32.36 -31.85
N SER A 75 5.00 31.18 -31.69
CA SER A 75 4.24 29.95 -31.74
C SER A 75 3.45 29.91 -30.43
N HIS A 76 2.16 30.30 -30.50
CA HIS A 76 1.26 30.19 -29.37
C HIS A 76 1.00 28.71 -29.11
N HIS A 77 1.89 28.06 -28.35
CA HIS A 77 1.59 26.74 -27.80
C HIS A 77 0.39 26.86 -26.87
N GLN A 78 -0.79 26.55 -27.40
CA GLN A 78 -1.99 26.41 -26.59
C GLN A 78 -1.86 25.13 -25.76
N THR A 79 -1.77 25.29 -24.46
CA THR A 79 -1.88 24.17 -23.52
C THR A 79 -3.29 23.60 -23.60
N LEU A 80 -3.40 22.29 -23.79
CA LEU A 80 -4.68 21.59 -23.72
C LEU A 80 -5.31 21.75 -22.32
N PRO A 81 -6.64 21.67 -22.20
CA PRO A 81 -7.32 21.78 -20.91
C PRO A 81 -6.85 20.74 -19.90
N ILE A 82 -6.50 21.19 -18.69
CA ILE A 82 -6.05 20.35 -17.56
C ILE A 82 -7.12 20.42 -16.47
N TYR A 83 -7.84 19.31 -16.25
CA TYR A 83 -8.95 19.27 -15.28
C TYR A 83 -8.60 18.60 -13.95
N PHE A 84 -7.88 17.48 -13.99
CA PHE A 84 -7.65 16.63 -12.81
C PHE A 84 -6.18 16.37 -12.51
N THR A 85 -5.29 16.61 -13.47
CA THR A 85 -3.91 16.15 -13.40
C THR A 85 -2.93 17.26 -13.00
N ASN A 86 -1.93 16.89 -12.22
CA ASN A 86 -0.76 17.69 -11.91
C ASN A 86 0.47 16.77 -11.75
N VAL A 87 1.65 17.33 -11.53
CA VAL A 87 2.90 16.57 -11.42
C VAL A 87 2.88 15.58 -10.24
N CYS A 88 2.19 15.90 -9.14
CA CYS A 88 2.09 15.00 -7.99
C CYS A 88 1.30 13.75 -8.37
N LEU A 89 0.11 13.92 -8.95
CA LEU A 89 -0.72 12.79 -9.38
C LEU A 89 -0.07 11.97 -10.52
N ARG A 90 0.59 12.63 -11.49
CA ARG A 90 1.32 11.95 -12.57
C ARG A 90 2.53 11.18 -12.05
N PHE A 91 3.11 11.60 -10.94
CA PHE A 91 4.26 10.93 -10.33
C PHE A 91 3.84 9.70 -9.52
N LEU A 92 2.61 9.60 -9.04
CA LEU A 92 2.19 8.51 -8.15
C LEU A 92 2.37 7.10 -8.77
N PRO A 93 2.00 6.83 -10.03
CA PRO A 93 2.32 5.55 -10.67
C PRO A 93 3.82 5.32 -10.86
N VAL A 94 4.61 6.39 -10.99
CA VAL A 94 6.08 6.30 -11.09
C VAL A 94 6.69 6.00 -9.72
N LEU A 95 6.09 6.52 -8.64
CA LEU A 95 6.50 6.23 -7.27
C LEU A 95 6.38 4.74 -6.96
N ASP A 96 5.31 4.08 -7.42
CA ASP A 96 5.12 2.63 -7.28
C ASP A 96 6.29 1.85 -7.90
N ILE A 97 6.65 2.21 -9.13
CA ILE A 97 7.76 1.60 -9.87
C ILE A 97 9.08 1.89 -9.15
N ILE A 98 9.30 3.12 -8.68
CA ILE A 98 10.50 3.49 -7.94
C ILE A 98 10.63 2.64 -6.67
N ILE A 99 9.55 2.45 -5.90
CA ILE A 99 9.57 1.59 -4.72
C ILE A 99 9.99 0.17 -5.10
N HIS A 100 9.39 -0.42 -6.12
CA HIS A 100 9.75 -1.76 -6.62
C HIS A 100 11.24 -1.86 -6.98
N ARG A 101 11.78 -0.86 -7.69
CA ARG A 101 13.20 -0.83 -8.04
C ARG A 101 14.13 -0.68 -6.85
N PHE A 102 13.71 0.02 -5.80
CA PHE A 102 14.48 0.11 -4.56
C PHE A 102 14.45 -1.20 -3.76
N LEU A 103 13.32 -1.93 -3.79
CA LEU A 103 13.19 -3.24 -3.13
C LEU A 103 14.08 -4.32 -3.78
N GLU A 104 14.35 -4.20 -5.08
CA GLU A 104 15.26 -5.11 -5.80
C GLU A 104 16.73 -4.98 -5.36
N VAL A 105 17.11 -3.87 -4.70
CA VAL A 105 18.50 -3.56 -4.33
C VAL A 105 18.60 -3.26 -2.83
N HIS A 106 18.89 -4.30 -2.04
CA HIS A 106 18.90 -4.23 -0.58
C HIS A 106 19.74 -3.07 0.00
N GLN A 107 20.87 -2.73 -0.63
CA GLN A 107 21.77 -1.65 -0.18
C GLN A 107 21.11 -0.26 -0.17
N VAL A 108 20.00 -0.05 -0.90
CA VAL A 108 19.30 1.25 -0.95
C VAL A 108 18.02 1.28 -0.12
N HIS A 109 17.69 0.24 0.65
CA HIS A 109 16.48 0.20 1.48
C HIS A 109 16.34 1.40 2.42
N LYS A 110 17.42 1.83 3.08
CA LYS A 110 17.41 3.04 3.93
C LYS A 110 17.05 4.32 3.17
N ARG A 111 17.38 4.40 1.88
CA ARG A 111 16.99 5.54 1.03
C ARG A 111 15.51 5.50 0.72
N LEU A 112 14.96 4.30 0.52
CA LEU A 112 13.52 4.10 0.33
C LEU A 112 12.73 4.54 1.56
N GLU A 113 13.20 4.22 2.77
CA GLU A 113 12.59 4.72 4.01
C GLU A 113 12.44 6.24 4.01
N MET A 114 13.47 6.98 3.57
CA MET A 114 13.42 8.44 3.47
C MET A 114 12.46 8.93 2.38
N VAL A 115 12.37 8.22 1.26
CA VAL A 115 11.42 8.56 0.19
C VAL A 115 9.98 8.39 0.69
N LEU A 116 9.69 7.27 1.37
CA LEU A 116 8.37 6.99 1.96
C LEU A 116 8.00 8.00 3.05
N GLU A 117 8.93 8.40 3.89
CA GLU A 117 8.70 9.42 4.93
C GLU A 117 8.30 10.77 4.32
N GLN A 118 8.95 11.18 3.23
CA GLN A 118 8.74 12.52 2.65
C GLN A 118 7.60 12.57 1.64
N LEU A 119 7.35 11.48 0.91
CA LEU A 119 6.41 11.43 -0.22
C LEU A 119 5.27 10.44 -0.02
N GLY A 120 5.30 9.60 1.03
CA GLY A 120 4.28 8.59 1.29
C GLY A 120 2.87 9.15 1.44
N ALA A 121 2.75 10.41 1.88
CA ALA A 121 1.48 11.11 1.98
C ALA A 121 0.73 11.24 0.65
N LEU A 122 1.43 11.10 -0.48
CA LEU A 122 0.84 11.09 -1.82
C LEU A 122 -0.07 9.88 -2.07
N TYR A 123 0.14 8.76 -1.34
CA TYR A 123 -0.73 7.58 -1.42
C TYR A 123 -2.17 7.84 -0.97
N LYS A 124 -2.43 8.98 -0.32
CA LYS A 124 -3.80 9.51 -0.11
C LYS A 124 -4.63 9.54 -1.40
N PHE A 125 -3.97 9.75 -2.56
CA PHE A 125 -4.62 9.86 -3.88
C PHE A 125 -4.43 8.64 -4.76
N HIS A 126 -3.94 7.53 -4.21
CA HIS A 126 -3.74 6.32 -4.98
C HIS A 126 -5.09 5.61 -5.20
N ASP A 127 -5.39 5.20 -6.43
CA ASP A 127 -6.71 4.62 -6.77
C ASP A 127 -6.89 3.20 -6.21
N HIS A 128 -5.80 2.41 -6.19
CA HIS A 128 -5.80 0.99 -5.75
C HIS A 128 -4.72 0.66 -4.69
N PRO A 129 -4.71 1.34 -3.53
CA PRO A 129 -3.60 1.27 -2.58
C PRO A 129 -3.44 -0.10 -1.92
N ILE A 130 -4.54 -0.82 -1.62
CA ILE A 130 -4.46 -2.15 -1.02
C ILE A 130 -4.07 -3.17 -2.07
N THR A 131 -4.58 -3.08 -3.30
CA THR A 131 -4.12 -3.94 -4.40
C THR A 131 -2.62 -3.75 -4.68
N TYR A 132 -2.15 -2.50 -4.68
CA TYR A 132 -0.72 -2.19 -4.81
C TYR A 132 0.11 -2.85 -3.71
N LEU A 133 -0.29 -2.69 -2.43
CA LEU A 133 0.38 -3.32 -1.31
C LEU A 133 0.38 -4.84 -1.42
N TYR A 134 -0.77 -5.45 -1.72
CA TYR A 134 -0.89 -6.89 -1.86
C TYR A 134 0.11 -7.42 -2.88
N ASN A 135 0.10 -6.85 -4.10
CA ASN A 135 1.01 -7.26 -5.17
C ASN A 135 2.48 -7.05 -4.78
N THR A 136 2.80 -5.93 -4.15
CA THR A 136 4.17 -5.58 -3.76
C THR A 136 4.70 -6.51 -2.68
N LEU A 137 3.92 -6.72 -1.60
CA LEU A 137 4.30 -7.60 -0.50
C LEU A 137 4.39 -9.06 -0.95
N HIS A 138 3.47 -9.49 -1.82
CA HIS A 138 3.45 -10.85 -2.33
C HIS A 138 4.63 -11.10 -3.28
N TYR A 139 4.91 -10.18 -4.21
CA TYR A 139 5.97 -10.36 -5.21
C TYR A 139 7.37 -10.23 -4.61
N TYR A 140 7.57 -9.28 -3.70
CA TYR A 140 8.87 -9.01 -3.05
C TYR A 140 8.99 -9.65 -1.66
N GLU A 141 8.26 -10.74 -1.39
CA GLU A 141 8.23 -11.38 -0.07
C GLU A 141 9.64 -11.70 0.44
N GLY A 142 10.51 -12.27 -0.41
CA GLY A 142 11.88 -12.61 -0.04
C GLY A 142 12.74 -11.40 0.31
N GLN A 143 12.64 -10.30 -0.45
CA GLN A 143 13.40 -9.07 -0.19
C GLN A 143 12.91 -8.34 1.07
N LEU A 144 11.59 -8.35 1.29
CA LEU A 144 10.94 -7.65 2.40
C LEU A 144 11.01 -8.44 3.71
N ARG A 145 11.16 -9.77 3.66
CA ARG A 145 11.38 -10.60 4.85
C ARG A 145 12.61 -10.17 5.63
N GLU A 146 13.71 -9.91 4.91
CA GLU A 146 14.97 -9.42 5.46
C GLU A 146 14.93 -7.93 5.87
N SER A 147 13.80 -7.24 5.69
CA SER A 147 13.65 -5.82 5.99
C SER A 147 12.28 -5.52 6.62
N PRO A 148 11.96 -6.10 7.80
CA PRO A 148 10.65 -6.00 8.42
C PRO A 148 10.25 -4.56 8.75
N LYS A 149 11.21 -3.70 9.13
CA LYS A 149 10.95 -2.28 9.37
C LYS A 149 10.46 -1.57 8.11
N LEU A 150 11.16 -1.71 6.99
CA LEU A 150 10.78 -1.12 5.71
C LEU A 150 9.43 -1.66 5.23
N LYS A 151 9.20 -2.97 5.39
CA LYS A 151 7.92 -3.61 5.08
C LYS A 151 6.75 -2.96 5.81
N ARG A 152 6.88 -2.75 7.13
CA ARG A 152 5.86 -2.09 7.95
C ARG A 152 5.73 -0.61 7.63
N GLN A 153 6.84 0.08 7.36
CA GLN A 153 6.83 1.48 6.96
C GLN A 153 6.12 1.70 5.62
N LEU A 154 6.30 0.82 4.65
CA LEU A 154 5.59 0.86 3.37
C LEU A 154 4.07 0.74 3.59
N VAL A 155 3.64 -0.23 4.39
CA VAL A 155 2.21 -0.42 4.73
C VAL A 155 1.67 0.81 5.47
N ALA A 156 2.41 1.35 6.43
CA ALA A 156 2.02 2.56 7.16
C ALA A 156 1.94 3.79 6.23
N ALA A 157 2.86 3.94 5.28
CA ALA A 157 2.86 5.04 4.33
C ALA A 157 1.65 4.98 3.38
N VAL A 158 1.30 3.78 2.89
CA VAL A 158 0.20 3.61 1.93
C VAL A 158 -1.17 3.65 2.62
N VAL A 159 -1.34 2.95 3.74
CA VAL A 159 -2.64 2.88 4.45
C VAL A 159 -2.86 4.07 5.39
N GLY A 160 -1.82 4.51 6.09
CA GLY A 160 -1.92 5.51 7.16
C GLY A 160 -2.23 6.93 6.69
N ASN A 161 -1.97 7.25 5.42
CA ASN A 161 -2.31 8.55 4.81
C ASN A 161 -3.71 8.58 4.18
N SER A 162 -4.49 7.51 4.33
CA SER A 162 -5.84 7.41 3.80
C SER A 162 -6.81 8.34 4.53
N ILE A 163 -7.79 8.89 3.80
CA ILE A 163 -8.91 9.65 4.38
C ILE A 163 -10.06 8.75 4.86
N ARG A 164 -9.92 7.44 4.69
CA ARG A 164 -10.97 6.47 5.00
C ARG A 164 -11.14 6.36 6.53
N PRO A 165 -12.35 6.03 7.03
CA PRO A 165 -12.62 5.98 8.46
C PRO A 165 -11.80 4.91 9.19
N PRO A 166 -11.61 5.04 10.52
CA PRO A 166 -10.96 4.00 11.33
C PRO A 166 -11.58 2.61 11.11
N GLY A 167 -10.74 1.58 11.05
CA GLY A 167 -11.18 0.20 10.80
C GLY A 167 -11.50 -0.13 9.34
N TRP A 168 -11.26 0.78 8.38
CA TRP A 168 -11.50 0.51 6.96
C TRP A 168 -10.59 -0.57 6.38
N ALA A 169 -9.36 -0.76 6.89
CA ALA A 169 -8.39 -1.72 6.35
C ALA A 169 -7.75 -2.58 7.44
N LEU A 170 -6.69 -2.08 8.10
CA LEU A 170 -5.92 -2.83 9.08
C LEU A 170 -6.66 -2.91 10.43
N THR A 171 -6.45 -3.99 11.19
CA THR A 171 -7.04 -4.14 12.53
C THR A 171 -6.47 -3.13 13.52
N GLU A 172 -7.25 -2.79 14.55
CA GLU A 172 -6.80 -1.91 15.63
C GLU A 172 -5.59 -2.49 16.38
N GLU A 173 -5.54 -3.81 16.59
CA GLU A 173 -4.41 -4.47 17.24
C GLU A 173 -3.12 -4.32 16.42
N TYR A 174 -3.19 -4.42 15.09
CA TYR A 174 -2.04 -4.16 14.22
C TYR A 174 -1.60 -2.69 14.28
N LEU A 175 -2.55 -1.76 14.19
CA LEU A 175 -2.29 -0.32 14.17
C LEU A 175 -1.75 0.22 15.51
N ALA A 176 -2.09 -0.43 16.63
CA ALA A 176 -1.59 -0.08 17.95
C ALA A 176 -0.09 -0.35 18.12
N VAL A 177 0.49 -1.21 17.27
CA VAL A 177 1.91 -1.56 17.32
C VAL A 177 2.69 -0.61 16.41
N PRO A 178 3.68 0.15 16.93
CA PRO A 178 4.53 1.00 16.10
C PRO A 178 5.23 0.23 14.99
N HIS A 179 5.41 0.86 13.83
CA HIS A 179 6.02 0.19 12.68
C HIS A 179 7.52 -0.09 12.87
N GLU A 180 8.16 0.59 13.82
CA GLU A 180 9.53 0.35 14.29
C GLU A 180 9.65 -0.91 15.17
N GLU A 181 8.54 -1.39 15.76
CA GLU A 181 8.54 -2.56 16.62
C GLU A 181 8.57 -3.85 15.78
N ILE A 182 9.77 -4.35 15.50
CA ILE A 182 9.97 -5.56 14.68
C ILE A 182 9.97 -6.86 15.47
N THR A 183 9.79 -6.80 16.79
CA THR A 183 9.80 -8.00 17.67
C THR A 183 8.41 -8.52 18.03
N TRP A 184 7.36 -7.80 17.61
CA TRP A 184 5.99 -8.14 17.94
C TRP A 184 5.59 -9.49 17.31
N LYS A 185 5.05 -10.38 18.14
CA LYS A 185 4.53 -11.69 17.74
C LYS A 185 3.06 -11.78 18.15
N PRO A 186 2.10 -11.71 17.20
CA PRO A 186 0.69 -11.78 17.53
C PRO A 186 0.32 -13.13 18.15
N LYS A 187 -0.63 -13.13 19.08
CA LYS A 187 -1.18 -14.34 19.72
C LYS A 187 -2.21 -15.00 18.80
N LEU A 188 -2.58 -16.26 19.10
CA LEU A 188 -3.63 -16.96 18.34
C LEU A 188 -4.95 -16.16 18.24
N SER A 189 -5.32 -15.43 19.30
CA SER A 189 -6.52 -14.58 19.33
C SER A 189 -6.55 -13.52 18.23
N TYR A 190 -5.38 -12.97 17.86
CA TYR A 190 -5.25 -12.00 16.77
C TYR A 190 -5.63 -12.65 15.43
N TYR A 191 -5.05 -13.81 15.13
CA TYR A 191 -5.36 -14.55 13.90
C TYR A 191 -6.83 -14.98 13.86
N THR A 192 -7.38 -15.43 14.99
CA THR A 192 -8.81 -15.76 15.12
C THR A 192 -9.69 -14.55 14.81
N ALA A 193 -9.39 -13.37 15.36
CA ALA A 193 -10.14 -12.15 15.09
C ALA A 193 -10.06 -11.72 13.61
N LEU A 194 -8.87 -11.84 13.01
CA LEU A 194 -8.63 -11.49 11.61
C LEU A 194 -9.42 -12.39 10.66
N ILE A 195 -9.39 -13.71 10.88
CA ILE A 195 -10.19 -14.68 10.10
C ILE A 195 -11.69 -14.49 10.36
N LYS A 196 -12.10 -14.21 11.60
CA LYS A 196 -13.50 -13.90 11.92
C LYS A 196 -14.02 -12.71 11.10
N ARG A 197 -13.22 -11.65 10.96
CA ARG A 197 -13.58 -10.48 10.13
C ARG A 197 -13.86 -10.90 8.68
N LEU A 198 -13.06 -11.80 8.12
CA LEU A 198 -13.25 -12.33 6.77
C LEU A 198 -14.51 -13.22 6.65
N VAL A 199 -14.71 -14.15 7.58
CA VAL A 199 -15.91 -15.01 7.62
C VAL A 199 -17.19 -14.16 7.67
N LEU A 200 -17.21 -13.16 8.56
CA LEU A 200 -18.34 -12.23 8.67
C LEU A 200 -18.56 -11.41 7.39
N ALA A 201 -17.49 -10.94 6.73
CA ALA A 201 -17.59 -10.23 5.47
C ALA A 201 -18.23 -11.08 4.36
N PHE A 202 -17.85 -12.37 4.25
CA PHE A 202 -18.44 -13.29 3.26
C PHE A 202 -19.90 -13.64 3.56
N ARG A 203 -20.31 -13.62 4.83
CA ARG A 203 -21.73 -13.72 5.23
C ARG A 203 -22.54 -12.46 4.91
N GLY A 204 -21.92 -11.40 4.41
CA GLY A 204 -22.57 -10.11 4.18
C GLY A 204 -22.80 -9.31 5.47
N VAL A 205 -22.18 -9.71 6.59
CA VAL A 205 -22.19 -8.91 7.82
C VAL A 205 -21.28 -7.71 7.61
N ASN A 206 -21.76 -6.53 8.00
CA ASN A 206 -20.98 -5.32 7.84
C ASN A 206 -19.86 -5.25 8.91
N VAL A 207 -18.63 -5.50 8.47
CA VAL A 207 -17.42 -5.46 9.30
C VAL A 207 -16.55 -4.23 9.05
N PHE A 208 -16.90 -3.42 8.05
CA PHE A 208 -16.20 -2.20 7.68
C PHE A 208 -17.09 -0.98 7.94
N PRO A 209 -16.54 0.24 7.92
CA PRO A 209 -17.34 1.45 8.06
C PRO A 209 -18.50 1.51 7.07
N ARG A 210 -19.69 1.90 7.55
CA ARG A 210 -20.95 1.84 6.76
C ARG A 210 -21.00 2.81 5.58
N ASP A 211 -20.19 3.84 5.66
CA ASP A 211 -20.00 4.92 4.69
C ASP A 211 -19.04 4.53 3.55
N MET A 212 -18.46 3.33 3.56
CA MET A 212 -17.70 2.82 2.42
C MET A 212 -18.62 2.60 1.21
N GLU A 213 -18.40 3.41 0.18
CA GLU A 213 -19.08 3.30 -1.11
C GLU A 213 -18.27 2.45 -2.09
N TRP A 214 -18.74 1.22 -2.36
CA TRP A 214 -18.03 0.25 -3.19
C TRP A 214 -17.89 0.69 -4.66
N ARG A 215 -18.79 1.55 -5.17
CA ARG A 215 -18.72 2.07 -6.55
C ARG A 215 -17.47 2.92 -6.81
N PHE A 216 -16.93 3.56 -5.77
CA PHE A 216 -15.73 4.41 -5.82
C PHE A 216 -14.60 3.84 -4.95
N SER A 217 -14.63 2.53 -4.73
CA SER A 217 -13.57 1.81 -4.02
C SER A 217 -12.83 0.91 -5.00
N GLU A 218 -11.61 0.52 -4.64
CA GLU A 218 -10.78 -0.38 -5.47
C GLU A 218 -11.40 -1.78 -5.62
N PHE A 219 -12.26 -2.20 -4.68
CA PHE A 219 -12.96 -3.48 -4.70
C PHE A 219 -14.47 -3.30 -4.82
N GLY A 220 -15.12 -4.23 -5.53
CA GLY A 220 -16.56 -4.18 -5.77
C GLY A 220 -17.45 -4.67 -4.61
N ASN A 221 -16.88 -5.27 -3.56
CA ASN A 221 -17.63 -5.74 -2.39
C ASN A 221 -16.74 -5.94 -1.15
N SER A 222 -17.39 -6.06 0.00
CA SER A 222 -16.74 -6.24 1.31
C SER A 222 -15.91 -7.52 1.44
N GLY A 223 -16.34 -8.62 0.81
CA GLY A 223 -15.62 -9.90 0.88
C GLY A 223 -14.26 -9.84 0.17
N CYS A 224 -14.24 -9.29 -1.04
CA CYS A 224 -12.99 -9.06 -1.79
C CYS A 224 -12.06 -8.11 -1.05
N HIS A 225 -12.60 -7.02 -0.48
CA HIS A 225 -11.84 -6.09 0.33
C HIS A 225 -11.25 -6.77 1.58
N ALA A 226 -12.08 -7.51 2.34
CA ALA A 226 -11.67 -8.24 3.52
C ALA A 226 -10.54 -9.23 3.25
N LEU A 227 -10.59 -9.95 2.13
CA LEU A 227 -9.53 -10.88 1.74
C LEU A 227 -8.20 -10.15 1.52
N HIS A 228 -8.19 -9.09 0.72
CA HIS A 228 -6.96 -8.36 0.39
C HIS A 228 -6.34 -7.69 1.61
N VAL A 229 -7.14 -6.98 2.43
CA VAL A 229 -6.60 -6.32 3.63
C VAL A 229 -6.09 -7.36 4.65
N THR A 230 -6.72 -8.53 4.73
CA THR A 230 -6.26 -9.64 5.57
C THR A 230 -4.91 -10.17 5.08
N CYS A 231 -4.76 -10.44 3.79
CA CYS A 231 -3.48 -10.90 3.22
C CYS A 231 -2.38 -9.85 3.36
N VAL A 232 -2.67 -8.57 3.11
CA VAL A 232 -1.73 -7.46 3.32
C VAL A 232 -1.27 -7.40 4.76
N GLU A 233 -2.20 -7.43 5.71
CA GLU A 233 -1.91 -7.36 7.15
C GLU A 233 -1.04 -8.54 7.61
N LEU A 234 -1.35 -9.76 7.15
CA LEU A 234 -0.56 -10.97 7.44
C LEU A 234 0.85 -10.90 6.87
N MET A 235 1.00 -10.48 5.60
CA MET A 235 2.33 -10.33 4.99
C MET A 235 3.14 -9.21 5.66
N ALA A 236 2.48 -8.21 6.22
CA ALA A 236 3.11 -7.08 6.90
C ALA A 236 3.64 -7.41 8.30
N LEU A 237 3.27 -8.56 8.89
CA LEU A 237 3.74 -8.97 10.21
C LEU A 237 5.28 -9.14 10.21
N PRO A 238 5.97 -8.78 11.29
CA PRO A 238 7.40 -9.03 11.45
C PRO A 238 7.65 -10.46 11.96
N VAL A 239 6.99 -11.44 11.35
CA VAL A 239 7.00 -12.86 11.73
C VAL A 239 7.30 -13.69 10.49
N GLU A 240 8.02 -14.80 10.67
CA GLU A 240 8.31 -15.74 9.58
C GLU A 240 7.03 -16.32 8.97
N PRO A 241 6.98 -16.53 7.64
CA PRO A 241 5.82 -17.09 6.94
C PRO A 241 5.31 -18.40 7.56
N ASP A 242 6.22 -19.30 7.93
CA ASP A 242 5.88 -20.58 8.53
C ASP A 242 5.10 -20.41 9.84
N ALA A 243 5.51 -19.45 10.68
CA ALA A 243 4.86 -19.19 11.95
C ALA A 243 3.48 -18.57 11.74
N VAL A 244 3.32 -17.66 10.77
CA VAL A 244 2.00 -17.12 10.39
C VAL A 244 1.08 -18.24 9.92
N ALA A 245 1.54 -19.09 8.99
CA ALA A 245 0.75 -20.19 8.45
C ALA A 245 0.35 -21.22 9.51
N ASN A 246 1.26 -21.58 10.41
CA ASN A 246 0.94 -22.46 11.53
C ASN A 246 -0.14 -21.86 12.45
N ASN A 247 -0.07 -20.55 12.75
CA ASN A 247 -1.11 -19.89 13.54
C ASN A 247 -2.46 -19.86 12.82
N LEU A 248 -2.48 -19.62 11.50
CA LEU A 248 -3.70 -19.68 10.70
C LEU A 248 -4.35 -21.07 10.75
N LEU A 249 -3.55 -22.13 10.67
CA LEU A 249 -4.05 -23.50 10.80
C LEU A 249 -4.53 -23.80 12.23
N ASP A 250 -3.83 -23.28 13.24
CA ASP A 250 -4.22 -23.42 14.65
C ASP A 250 -5.54 -22.71 14.97
N VAL A 251 -5.97 -21.70 14.20
CA VAL A 251 -7.31 -21.10 14.35
C VAL A 251 -8.40 -22.16 14.24
N VAL A 252 -8.26 -23.10 13.30
CA VAL A 252 -9.22 -24.20 13.12
C VAL A 252 -8.85 -25.39 14.02
N LEU A 253 -7.58 -25.79 14.05
CA LEU A 253 -7.16 -27.03 14.72
C LEU A 253 -7.21 -26.91 16.25
N LYS A 254 -6.91 -25.73 16.81
CA LYS A 254 -6.90 -25.49 18.27
C LYS A 254 -8.02 -24.55 18.70
N GLY A 255 -8.39 -23.59 17.85
CA GLY A 255 -9.45 -22.61 18.12
C GLY A 255 -10.89 -23.12 17.93
N HIS A 256 -11.10 -24.36 17.47
CA HIS A 256 -12.44 -24.94 17.31
C HIS A 256 -13.30 -24.92 18.58
N CYS A 257 -12.70 -24.85 19.77
CA CYS A 257 -13.44 -24.71 21.04
C CYS A 257 -14.29 -23.42 21.10
N ASP A 258 -13.84 -22.36 20.43
CA ASP A 258 -14.52 -21.06 20.38
C ASP A 258 -15.40 -20.88 19.13
N ILE A 259 -15.34 -21.84 18.20
CA ILE A 259 -16.08 -21.82 16.93
C ILE A 259 -17.30 -22.73 17.05
N VAL A 260 -18.48 -22.18 16.75
CA VAL A 260 -19.72 -22.98 16.70
C VAL A 260 -19.56 -24.06 15.64
N SER A 261 -19.81 -25.32 15.99
CA SER A 261 -19.58 -26.49 15.11
C SER A 261 -20.21 -26.35 13.71
N ALA A 262 -21.40 -25.75 13.62
CA ALA A 262 -22.09 -25.48 12.36
C ALA A 262 -21.36 -24.50 11.43
N GLU A 263 -20.50 -23.63 11.99
CA GLU A 263 -19.76 -22.61 11.26
C GLU A 263 -18.37 -23.09 10.82
N LEU A 264 -17.89 -24.22 11.33
CA LEU A 264 -16.52 -24.69 11.13
C LEU A 264 -16.10 -24.75 9.65
N GLY A 265 -17.01 -25.17 8.76
CA GLY A 265 -16.74 -25.22 7.32
C GLY A 265 -16.41 -23.86 6.71
N GLU A 266 -17.04 -22.78 7.17
CA GLU A 266 -16.77 -21.43 6.69
C GLU A 266 -15.41 -20.91 7.18
N TRP A 267 -15.04 -21.25 8.41
CA TRP A 267 -13.71 -20.93 8.96
C TRP A 267 -12.60 -21.68 8.23
N VAL A 268 -12.81 -22.97 7.94
CA VAL A 268 -11.90 -23.77 7.11
C VAL A 268 -11.75 -23.14 5.72
N ASN A 269 -12.87 -22.76 5.09
CA ASN A 269 -12.86 -22.10 3.78
C ASN A 269 -12.09 -20.77 3.82
N ALA A 270 -12.32 -19.93 4.83
CA ALA A 270 -11.64 -18.65 4.97
C ALA A 270 -10.12 -18.82 5.17
N VAL A 271 -9.70 -19.75 6.04
CA VAL A 271 -8.27 -20.04 6.27
C VAL A 271 -7.61 -20.60 5.01
N ALA A 272 -8.25 -21.55 4.33
CA ALA A 272 -7.74 -22.11 3.09
C ALA A 272 -7.60 -21.04 2.00
N LEU A 273 -8.61 -20.19 1.84
CA LEU A 273 -8.58 -19.09 0.89
C LEU A 273 -7.44 -18.12 1.19
N VAL A 274 -7.30 -17.67 2.44
CA VAL A 274 -6.20 -16.79 2.85
C VAL A 274 -4.84 -17.44 2.56
N LEU A 275 -4.64 -18.69 2.95
CA LEU A 275 -3.37 -19.40 2.69
C LEU A 275 -3.04 -19.48 1.19
N THR A 276 -4.04 -19.74 0.34
CA THR A 276 -3.83 -19.79 -1.12
C THR A 276 -3.55 -18.44 -1.77
N TRP A 277 -3.91 -17.34 -1.09
CA TRP A 277 -3.64 -15.96 -1.51
C TRP A 277 -2.36 -15.37 -0.88
N LEU A 278 -1.66 -16.14 -0.05
CA LEU A 278 -0.35 -15.77 0.47
C LEU A 278 0.76 -16.40 -0.40
N PRO A 279 1.99 -15.84 -0.37
CA PRO A 279 3.14 -16.42 -1.06
C PRO A 279 3.40 -17.88 -0.67
N GLU A 280 4.11 -18.61 -1.54
CA GLU A 280 4.44 -20.03 -1.36
C GLU A 280 5.02 -20.37 0.02
N ASN A 281 5.89 -19.50 0.52
CA ASN A 281 6.53 -19.65 1.81
C ASN A 281 5.56 -19.72 3.00
N TYR A 282 4.30 -19.29 2.85
CA TYR A 282 3.27 -19.45 3.87
C TYR A 282 2.60 -20.82 3.77
N TRP A 283 2.05 -21.18 2.60
CA TRP A 283 1.20 -22.38 2.49
C TRP A 283 1.98 -23.69 2.34
N ILE A 284 3.28 -23.66 2.05
CA ILE A 284 4.12 -24.87 1.98
C ILE A 284 4.11 -25.69 3.28
N VAL A 285 3.87 -25.04 4.43
CA VAL A 285 3.72 -25.67 5.75
C VAL A 285 2.64 -26.77 5.78
N ILE A 286 1.63 -26.67 4.92
CA ILE A 286 0.56 -27.67 4.82
C ILE A 286 1.16 -29.02 4.43
N HIS A 287 2.11 -29.06 3.50
CA HIS A 287 2.78 -30.29 3.09
C HIS A 287 3.53 -30.93 4.27
N HIS A 288 4.30 -30.13 5.02
CA HIS A 288 5.02 -30.60 6.20
C HIS A 288 4.08 -31.19 7.27
N LYS A 289 2.91 -30.58 7.49
CA LYS A 289 1.92 -31.12 8.43
C LYS A 289 1.29 -32.41 7.93
N ILE A 290 0.99 -32.52 6.64
CA ILE A 290 0.47 -33.76 6.06
C ILE A 290 1.50 -34.88 6.21
N GLU A 291 2.77 -34.62 5.89
CA GLU A 291 3.86 -35.59 6.09
C GLU A 291 4.00 -36.02 7.55
N HIS A 292 3.80 -35.11 8.50
CA HIS A 292 3.84 -35.43 9.93
C HIS A 292 2.65 -36.31 10.36
N LEU A 293 1.46 -36.11 9.78
CA LEU A 293 0.27 -36.93 10.07
C LEU A 293 0.30 -38.31 9.40
N LEU A 294 1.07 -38.47 8.32
CA LEU A 294 1.24 -39.74 7.63
C LEU A 294 2.31 -40.65 8.26
N LYS A 295 3.12 -40.11 9.18
CA LYS A 295 4.13 -40.84 9.96
C LYS A 295 3.56 -41.27 11.29
#